data_AF-A0A7J4KL72-F1
#
_entry.id   AF-A0A7J4KL72-F1
#
_cell.length_a   1.000
_cell.length_b   1.000
_cell.length_c   1.000
_cell.angle_alpha   90.00
_cell.angle_beta   90.00
_cell.angle_gamma   90.00
#
_symmetry.space_group_name_H-M   'P 1'
#
loop_
_entity.id
_entity.type
_entity.pdbx_description
1 polymer ?
#
loop_
_entity_poly.entity_id
_entity_poly.type
_entity_poly.pdbx_seq_one_letter_code
_entity_poly.pdbx_strand_id
1 'polypeptide(L)'
;MLINADLHIHSRYSGATSDRMTISALSFEAPRKGITVMATGDCLNSNWLKEIKTCAVIDDGTFEMNNTRFILSTEVEDASRVHHLLYFPSLSAVETYKEAIKTKSKNLETDGRPNVNMNGVELAGFAKDVDALIGPAHAFTPWTALYAYRPSLESCYGDLTSYISFVELGLSADTDYADTIK
;
A
#
# COMPACT_ATOMS: atom_id res chain seq x y z
N MET A 1 -17.10 -12.11 -14.02
CA MET A 1 -15.68 -12.53 -14.13
C MET A 1 -15.19 -12.79 -12.72
N LEU A 2 -14.50 -13.91 -12.47
CA LEU A 2 -13.87 -14.18 -11.17
C LEU A 2 -12.38 -13.80 -11.26
N ILE A 3 -11.86 -13.12 -10.25
CA ILE A 3 -10.45 -12.73 -10.14
C ILE A 3 -9.95 -13.07 -8.74
N ASN A 4 -8.69 -13.50 -8.64
CA ASN A 4 -7.98 -13.58 -7.37
C ASN A 4 -6.98 -12.43 -7.30
N ALA A 5 -6.88 -11.79 -6.15
CA ALA A 5 -6.02 -10.64 -5.96
C ALA A 5 -5.12 -10.76 -4.74
N ASP A 6 -3.91 -10.24 -4.86
CA ASP A 6 -3.00 -9.99 -3.73
C ASP A 6 -2.58 -8.52 -3.78
N LEU A 7 -3.06 -7.74 -2.82
CA LEU A 7 -3.03 -6.29 -2.88
C LEU A 7 -2.07 -5.65 -1.90
N HIS A 8 -1.20 -6.44 -1.26
CA HIS A 8 -0.15 -5.91 -0.39
C HIS A 8 1.12 -6.76 -0.50
N ILE A 9 2.07 -6.24 -1.27
CA ILE A 9 3.40 -6.83 -1.44
C ILE A 9 4.46 -5.74 -1.31
N HIS A 10 5.72 -6.17 -1.22
CA HIS A 10 6.88 -5.29 -1.28
C HIS A 10 7.80 -5.63 -2.44
N SER A 11 8.43 -4.61 -2.98
CA SER A 11 9.48 -4.72 -3.99
C SER A 11 10.83 -5.05 -3.36
N ARG A 12 11.83 -5.32 -4.21
CA ARG A 12 13.23 -5.43 -3.80
C ARG A 12 13.83 -4.18 -3.14
N TYR A 13 13.15 -3.04 -3.20
CA TYR A 13 13.61 -1.80 -2.56
C TYR A 13 13.21 -1.69 -1.09
N SER A 14 12.28 -2.54 -0.62
CA SER A 14 11.92 -2.61 0.79
C SER A 14 12.95 -3.37 1.61
N GLY A 15 13.22 -2.88 2.82
CA GLY A 15 14.06 -3.58 3.78
C GLY A 15 13.60 -5.03 4.02
N ALA A 16 14.57 -5.95 4.16
CA ALA A 16 14.34 -7.38 4.41
C ALA A 16 13.46 -8.10 3.36
N THR A 17 13.34 -7.55 2.16
CA THR A 17 12.65 -8.18 1.03
C THR A 17 13.65 -8.85 0.08
N SER A 18 13.25 -9.90 -0.64
CA SER A 18 14.14 -10.60 -1.57
C SER A 18 14.50 -9.73 -2.78
N ASP A 19 15.76 -9.74 -3.20
CA ASP A 19 16.23 -9.10 -4.45
C ASP A 19 15.51 -9.60 -5.71
N ARG A 20 14.82 -10.74 -5.62
CA ARG A 20 14.01 -11.32 -6.70
C ARG A 20 12.62 -10.70 -6.84
N MET A 21 12.20 -9.83 -5.93
CA MET A 21 10.92 -9.11 -5.98
C MET A 21 10.98 -7.98 -7.03
N THR A 22 11.04 -8.39 -8.30
CA THR A 22 11.04 -7.53 -9.49
C THR A 22 9.69 -7.64 -10.19
N ILE A 23 9.26 -6.61 -10.90
CA ILE A 23 8.00 -6.63 -11.67
C ILE A 23 7.96 -7.83 -12.63
N SER A 24 9.08 -8.11 -13.30
CA SER A 24 9.19 -9.25 -14.21
C SER A 24 8.98 -10.58 -13.48
N ALA A 25 9.69 -10.83 -12.37
CA ALA A 25 9.53 -12.08 -11.62
C ALA A 25 8.10 -12.23 -11.07
N LEU A 26 7.53 -11.17 -10.50
CA LEU A 26 6.17 -11.15 -9.98
C LEU A 26 5.15 -11.51 -11.08
N SER A 27 5.31 -10.95 -12.27
CA SER A 27 4.43 -11.21 -13.41
C SER A 27 4.45 -12.68 -13.89
N PHE A 28 5.53 -13.42 -13.64
CA PHE A 28 5.63 -14.85 -13.94
C PHE A 28 5.10 -15.74 -12.82
N GLU A 29 5.30 -15.36 -11.55
CA GLU A 29 4.92 -16.18 -10.40
C GLU A 29 3.46 -15.97 -9.98
N ALA A 30 2.88 -14.78 -10.16
CA ALA A 30 1.49 -14.51 -9.83
C ALA A 30 0.50 -15.49 -10.53
N PRO A 31 0.61 -15.75 -11.85
CA PRO A 31 -0.26 -16.71 -12.52
C PRO A 31 -0.06 -18.15 -12.03
N ARG A 32 1.16 -18.54 -11.66
CA ARG A 32 1.44 -19.88 -11.09
C ARG A 32 0.77 -20.08 -9.73
N LYS A 33 0.66 -19.01 -8.94
CA LYS A 33 -0.11 -18.99 -7.69
C LYS A 33 -1.62 -18.89 -7.92
N GLY A 34 -2.05 -18.51 -9.13
CA GLY A 34 -3.44 -18.28 -9.49
C GLY A 34 -3.94 -16.86 -9.19
N ILE A 35 -3.03 -15.90 -9.02
CA ILE A 35 -3.31 -14.48 -8.81
C ILE A 35 -3.45 -13.80 -10.17
N THR A 36 -4.58 -13.12 -10.39
CA THR A 36 -4.90 -12.41 -11.64
C THR A 36 -4.54 -10.93 -11.55
N VAL A 37 -4.77 -10.33 -10.39
CA VAL A 37 -4.48 -8.92 -10.10
C VAL A 37 -3.54 -8.84 -8.91
N MET A 38 -2.46 -8.12 -9.03
CA MET A 38 -1.48 -7.93 -7.96
C MET A 38 -1.28 -6.44 -7.74
N ALA A 39 -1.15 -5.97 -6.51
CA ALA A 39 -0.71 -4.59 -6.31
C ALA A 39 0.80 -4.47 -6.56
N THR A 40 1.28 -3.31 -7.00
CA THR A 40 2.71 -3.13 -7.31
C THR A 40 3.58 -3.19 -6.06
N GLY A 41 3.06 -2.76 -4.91
CA GLY A 41 3.85 -2.39 -3.75
C GLY A 41 4.73 -1.16 -4.05
N ASP A 42 5.18 -0.49 -2.99
CA ASP A 42 6.28 0.49 -3.00
C ASP A 42 6.25 1.56 -4.12
N CYS A 43 5.07 1.92 -4.66
CA CYS A 43 4.99 2.73 -5.88
C CYS A 43 5.47 4.18 -5.68
N LEU A 44 5.73 4.59 -4.44
CA LEU A 44 6.34 5.87 -4.10
C LEU A 44 7.86 5.89 -4.32
N ASN A 45 8.54 4.75 -4.40
CA ASN A 45 9.98 4.70 -4.65
C ASN A 45 10.28 5.00 -6.14
N SER A 46 11.11 6.00 -6.46
CA SER A 46 11.34 6.38 -7.87
C SER A 46 11.98 5.29 -8.70
N ASN A 47 12.82 4.45 -8.09
CA ASN A 47 13.49 3.37 -8.82
C ASN A 47 12.51 2.23 -9.10
N TRP A 48 11.63 1.91 -8.16
CA TRP A 48 10.55 0.95 -8.39
C TRP A 48 9.56 1.45 -9.43
N LEU A 49 9.20 2.74 -9.40
CA LEU A 49 8.29 3.34 -10.37
C LEU A 49 8.81 3.25 -11.81
N LYS A 50 10.14 3.30 -12.01
CA LYS A 50 10.76 3.05 -13.32
C LYS A 50 10.51 1.61 -13.80
N GLU A 51 10.54 0.62 -12.90
CA GLU A 51 10.23 -0.77 -13.24
C GLU A 51 8.75 -0.95 -13.56
N ILE A 52 7.84 -0.37 -12.76
CA ILE A 52 6.39 -0.40 -13.02
C ILE A 52 6.10 0.14 -14.43
N LYS A 53 6.73 1.27 -14.79
CA LYS A 53 6.62 1.92 -16.11
C LYS A 53 7.15 1.07 -17.28
N THR A 54 7.76 -0.09 -17.05
CA THR A 54 8.11 -1.06 -18.12
C THR A 54 6.95 -1.98 -18.53
N CYS A 55 5.88 -2.02 -17.75
CA CYS A 55 4.67 -2.76 -18.09
C CYS A 55 3.90 -2.09 -19.24
N ALA A 56 3.04 -2.86 -19.92
CA ALA A 56 2.05 -2.29 -20.80
C ALA A 56 1.00 -1.54 -19.98
N VAL A 57 0.60 -0.35 -20.43
CA VAL A 57 -0.47 0.44 -19.80
C VAL A 57 -1.81 -0.07 -20.32
N ILE A 58 -2.71 -0.47 -19.42
CA ILE A 58 -4.08 -0.88 -19.74
C ILE A 58 -5.03 0.32 -19.60
N ASP A 59 -4.88 1.07 -18.51
CA ASP A 59 -5.52 2.36 -18.23
C ASP A 59 -4.63 3.18 -17.29
N ASP A 60 -5.11 4.33 -16.82
CA ASP A 60 -4.31 5.29 -16.04
C ASP A 60 -3.70 4.72 -14.74
N GLY A 61 -4.34 3.71 -14.14
CA GLY A 61 -3.93 3.07 -12.88
C GLY A 61 -3.59 1.59 -13.00
N THR A 62 -3.86 0.98 -14.16
CA THR A 62 -3.71 -0.45 -14.39
C THR A 62 -2.63 -0.74 -15.41
N PHE A 63 -1.72 -1.64 -15.03
CA PHE A 63 -0.58 -2.06 -15.84
C PHE A 63 -0.65 -3.56 -16.09
N GLU A 64 0.02 -4.06 -17.12
CA GLU A 64 0.05 -5.48 -17.42
C GLU A 64 1.44 -5.95 -17.89
N MET A 65 1.85 -7.10 -17.37
CA MET A 65 3.00 -7.84 -17.87
C MET A 65 2.71 -9.33 -17.75
N ASN A 66 2.99 -10.11 -18.79
CA ASN A 66 2.81 -11.57 -18.80
C ASN A 66 1.42 -12.04 -18.30
N ASN A 67 0.35 -11.35 -18.72
CA ASN A 67 -1.04 -11.59 -18.30
C ASN A 67 -1.33 -11.39 -16.80
N THR A 68 -0.41 -10.79 -16.05
CA THR A 68 -0.65 -10.33 -14.67
C THR A 68 -0.98 -8.84 -14.72
N ARG A 69 -2.13 -8.46 -14.15
CA ARG A 69 -2.51 -7.05 -14.00
C ARG A 69 -1.97 -6.50 -12.71
N PHE A 70 -1.40 -5.30 -12.78
CA PHE A 70 -0.87 -4.58 -11.64
C PHE A 70 -1.68 -3.31 -11.37
N ILE A 71 -1.99 -3.06 -10.10
CA ILE A 71 -2.56 -1.77 -9.63
C ILE A 71 -1.56 -1.06 -8.71
N LEU A 72 -1.55 0.26 -8.74
CA LEU A 72 -0.59 1.07 -7.97
C LEU A 72 -0.90 1.02 -6.47
N SER A 73 0.05 0.55 -5.68
CA SER A 73 -0.06 0.58 -4.21
C SER A 73 1.26 0.91 -3.53
N THR A 74 1.14 1.34 -2.27
CA THR A 74 2.27 1.51 -1.36
C THR A 74 1.81 1.30 0.08
N GLU A 75 2.73 0.85 0.93
CA GLU A 75 2.59 0.93 2.38
C GLU A 75 3.43 2.11 2.90
N VAL A 76 2.96 2.81 3.93
CA VAL A 76 3.66 3.92 4.59
C VAL A 76 3.64 3.72 6.10
N GLU A 77 4.78 3.90 6.78
CA GLU A 77 4.89 3.89 8.24
C GLU A 77 4.75 5.30 8.81
N ASP A 78 3.73 5.55 9.65
CA ASP A 78 3.49 6.85 10.29
C ASP A 78 4.42 7.11 11.50
N ALA A 79 4.32 8.30 12.11
CA ALA A 79 5.14 8.69 13.26
C ALA A 79 4.89 7.85 14.53
N SER A 80 3.76 7.14 14.61
CA SER A 80 3.42 6.20 15.67
C SER A 80 3.82 4.76 15.33
N ARG A 81 4.49 4.55 14.19
CA ARG A 81 4.84 3.26 13.59
C ARG A 81 3.64 2.45 13.10
N VAL A 82 2.46 3.05 12.96
CA VAL A 82 1.31 2.38 12.32
C VAL A 82 1.56 2.34 10.82
N HIS A 83 1.33 1.19 10.21
CA HIS A 83 1.38 1.05 8.76
C HIS A 83 0.04 1.33 8.11
N HIS A 84 0.08 2.04 6.99
CA HIS A 84 -1.08 2.41 6.19
C HIS A 84 -0.88 1.95 4.76
N LEU A 85 -1.86 1.25 4.21
CA LEU A 85 -1.87 0.78 2.84
C LEU A 85 -2.67 1.76 1.98
N LEU A 86 -2.14 2.10 0.81
CA LEU A 86 -2.77 2.99 -0.15
C LEU A 86 -2.89 2.35 -1.53
N TYR A 87 -3.98 2.66 -2.23
CA TYR A 87 -4.19 2.34 -3.64
C TYR A 87 -4.45 3.61 -4.44
N PHE A 88 -3.68 3.82 -5.50
CA PHE A 88 -3.76 5.06 -6.29
C PHE A 88 -4.52 4.84 -7.61
N PRO A 89 -5.33 5.82 -8.04
CA PRO A 89 -6.06 5.72 -9.30
C PRO A 89 -5.17 5.92 -10.53
N SER A 90 -4.00 6.56 -10.38
CA SER A 90 -3.10 6.84 -11.49
C SER A 90 -1.66 7.16 -11.06
N LEU A 91 -0.73 7.16 -12.02
CA LEU A 91 0.64 7.63 -11.78
C LEU A 91 0.71 9.10 -11.36
N SER A 92 -0.19 9.96 -11.85
CA SER A 92 -0.22 11.37 -11.44
C SER A 92 -0.66 11.53 -9.98
N ALA A 93 -1.57 10.67 -9.51
CA ALA A 93 -1.96 10.62 -8.10
C ALA A 93 -0.78 10.16 -7.22
N VAL A 94 -0.03 9.14 -7.66
CA VAL A 94 1.22 8.70 -6.99
C VAL A 94 2.22 9.85 -6.89
N GLU A 95 2.49 10.56 -7.99
CA GLU A 95 3.46 11.65 -8.04
C GLU A 95 3.01 12.84 -7.15
N THR A 96 1.72 13.17 -7.15
CA THR A 96 1.17 14.25 -6.31
C THR A 96 1.25 13.91 -4.82
N TYR A 97 0.83 12.69 -4.43
CA TYR A 97 0.94 12.22 -3.06
C TYR A 97 2.39 12.16 -2.60
N LYS A 98 3.28 11.64 -3.46
CA LYS A 98 4.71 11.56 -3.20
C LYS A 98 5.31 12.93 -2.89
N GLU A 99 5.04 13.95 -3.69
CA GLU A 99 5.56 15.30 -3.45
C GLU A 99 5.01 15.92 -2.17
N ALA A 100 3.74 15.66 -1.82
CA ALA A 100 3.13 16.12 -0.57
C ALA A 100 3.85 15.58 0.68
N ILE A 101 4.28 14.31 0.65
CA ILE A 101 4.94 13.67 1.80
C ILE A 101 6.47 13.78 1.79
N LYS A 102 7.08 14.20 0.68
CA LYS A 102 8.53 14.14 0.42
C LYS A 102 9.38 14.81 1.49
N THR A 103 8.96 15.99 1.96
CA THR A 103 9.70 16.73 2.99
C THR A 103 9.57 16.12 4.39
N LYS A 104 8.68 15.15 4.56
CA LYS A 104 8.37 14.48 5.83
C LYS A 104 8.99 13.09 5.94
N SER A 105 9.58 12.56 4.87
CA SER A 105 10.25 11.26 4.84
C SER A 105 11.74 11.40 4.55
N LYS A 106 12.56 10.68 5.30
CA LYS A 106 14.02 10.62 5.07
C LYS A 106 14.44 9.47 4.14
N ASN A 107 13.58 8.47 3.96
CA ASN A 107 13.89 7.22 3.26
C ASN A 107 13.04 6.99 2.01
N LEU A 108 12.24 7.96 1.56
CA LEU A 108 11.33 7.84 0.41
C LEU A 108 11.97 7.29 -0.88
N GLU A 109 13.25 7.58 -1.12
CA GLU A 109 13.97 7.11 -2.31
C GLU A 109 14.90 5.92 -2.03
N THR A 110 15.10 5.57 -0.76
CA THR A 110 16.08 4.56 -0.32
C THR A 110 15.44 3.29 0.22
N ASP A 111 14.16 3.34 0.62
CA ASP A 111 13.37 2.20 1.04
C ASP A 111 12.07 2.13 0.21
N GLY A 112 11.47 0.95 0.13
CA GLY A 112 10.18 0.72 -0.52
C GLY A 112 9.00 1.13 0.36
N ARG A 113 9.15 1.01 1.70
CA ARG A 113 8.21 1.58 2.67
C ARG A 113 8.79 2.88 3.24
N PRO A 114 8.30 4.06 2.82
CA PRO A 114 8.72 5.31 3.44
C PRO A 114 8.19 5.41 4.88
N ASN A 115 9.06 5.90 5.76
CA ASN A 115 8.69 6.33 7.11
C ASN A 115 8.49 7.84 7.05
N VAL A 116 7.39 8.32 7.62
CA VAL A 116 6.98 9.73 7.54
C VAL A 116 6.75 10.31 8.93
N ASN A 117 7.21 11.54 9.15
CA ASN A 117 6.90 12.30 10.36
C ASN A 117 5.51 12.96 10.26
N MET A 118 4.48 12.12 10.18
CA MET A 118 3.06 12.49 10.06
C MET A 118 2.19 11.46 10.80
N ASN A 119 0.97 11.82 11.14
CA ASN A 119 -0.03 10.90 11.71
C ASN A 119 -1.02 10.36 10.66
N GLY A 120 -1.81 9.36 11.04
CA GLY A 120 -2.84 8.76 10.16
C GLY A 120 -3.86 9.75 9.58
N VAL A 121 -4.24 10.82 10.30
CA VAL A 121 -5.15 11.86 9.79
C VAL A 121 -4.51 12.63 8.63
N GLU A 122 -3.24 13.04 8.78
CA GLU A 122 -2.50 13.75 7.73
C GLU A 122 -2.35 12.86 6.48
N LEU A 123 -2.01 11.58 6.66
CA LEU A 123 -1.90 10.62 5.55
C LEU A 123 -3.23 10.40 4.83
N ALA A 124 -4.31 10.22 5.57
CA ALA A 124 -5.64 10.08 5.01
C ALA A 124 -6.09 11.35 4.27
N GLY A 125 -5.68 12.53 4.75
CA GLY A 125 -5.93 13.82 4.08
C GLY A 125 -5.28 13.87 2.71
N PHE A 126 -3.98 13.57 2.62
CA PHE A 126 -3.29 13.54 1.33
C PHE A 126 -3.80 12.44 0.40
N ALA A 127 -4.20 11.29 0.93
CA ALA A 127 -4.82 10.23 0.14
C ALA A 127 -6.14 10.71 -0.48
N LYS A 128 -6.97 11.41 0.31
CA LYS A 128 -8.23 12.01 -0.14
C LYS A 128 -8.03 13.07 -1.22
N ASP A 129 -7.00 13.91 -1.11
CA ASP A 129 -6.72 14.95 -2.10
C ASP A 129 -6.39 14.39 -3.50
N VAL A 130 -5.92 13.15 -3.57
CA VAL A 130 -5.55 12.47 -4.83
C VAL A 130 -6.50 11.33 -5.20
N ASP A 131 -7.64 11.21 -4.52
CA ASP A 131 -8.63 10.13 -4.71
C ASP A 131 -8.02 8.72 -4.55
N ALA A 132 -7.03 8.59 -3.66
CA ALA A 132 -6.47 7.30 -3.28
C ALA A 132 -7.27 6.66 -2.16
N LEU A 133 -7.47 5.34 -2.26
CA LEU A 133 -8.01 4.56 -1.16
C LEU A 133 -6.93 4.40 -0.09
N ILE A 134 -7.32 4.45 1.18
CA ILE A 134 -6.42 4.25 2.31
C ILE A 134 -7.10 3.42 3.40
N GLY A 135 -6.30 2.56 4.04
CA GLY A 135 -6.71 1.75 5.18
C GLY A 135 -5.52 1.35 6.05
N PRO A 136 -5.74 0.95 7.31
CA PRO A 136 -4.66 0.40 8.12
C PRO A 136 -4.20 -0.93 7.50
N ALA A 137 -2.89 -1.08 7.34
CA ALA A 137 -2.28 -2.35 6.98
C ALA A 137 -2.29 -3.29 8.18
N HIS A 138 -2.51 -4.59 7.91
CA HIS A 138 -2.43 -5.70 8.85
C HIS A 138 -2.84 -5.34 10.29
N ALA A 139 -4.04 -4.79 10.46
CA ALA A 139 -4.46 -3.97 11.59
C ALA A 139 -4.36 -4.63 12.97
N PHE A 140 -4.34 -5.97 13.00
CA PHE A 140 -4.33 -6.79 14.22
C PHE A 140 -2.96 -7.41 14.53
N THR A 141 -1.94 -7.14 13.72
CA THR A 141 -0.56 -7.60 13.98
C THR A 141 -0.04 -6.94 15.27
N PRO A 142 0.67 -7.65 16.16
CA PRO A 142 1.06 -7.09 17.47
C PRO A 142 2.23 -6.09 17.41
N TRP A 143 2.63 -5.68 16.21
CA TRP A 143 3.62 -4.62 15.95
C TRP A 143 3.22 -3.88 14.67
N THR A 144 3.66 -2.63 14.57
CA THR A 144 3.45 -1.75 13.39
C THR A 144 2.03 -1.64 12.85
N ALA A 145 1.03 -2.01 13.65
CA ALA A 145 -0.37 -2.07 13.25
C ALA A 145 -1.22 -1.10 14.06
N LEU A 146 -2.43 -0.83 13.55
CA LEU A 146 -3.37 0.09 14.17
C LEU A 146 -3.68 -0.30 15.62
N TYR A 147 -4.18 -1.52 15.86
CA TYR A 147 -4.63 -1.94 17.18
C TYR A 147 -3.49 -2.27 18.17
N ALA A 148 -2.23 -2.32 17.70
CA ALA A 148 -1.07 -2.41 18.57
C ALA A 148 -0.79 -1.08 19.29
N TYR A 149 -1.19 0.06 18.71
CA TYR A 149 -0.84 1.39 19.20
C TYR A 149 -2.04 2.31 19.44
N ARG A 150 -3.21 1.96 18.90
CA ARG A 150 -4.42 2.79 18.92
C ARG A 150 -5.63 1.94 19.32
N PRO A 151 -6.53 2.45 20.19
CA PRO A 151 -7.70 1.69 20.63
C PRO A 151 -8.82 1.62 19.57
N SER A 152 -8.83 2.50 18.57
CA SER A 152 -9.89 2.54 17.55
C SER A 152 -9.41 3.19 16.24
N LEU A 153 -10.17 3.00 15.14
CA LEU A 153 -9.95 3.71 13.88
C LEU A 153 -10.02 5.23 14.08
N GLU A 154 -11.02 5.71 14.82
CA GLU A 154 -11.19 7.14 15.13
C GLU A 154 -9.98 7.75 15.85
N SER A 155 -9.35 7.00 16.76
CA SER A 155 -8.16 7.48 17.45
C SER A 155 -6.91 7.58 16.55
N CYS A 156 -6.93 6.99 15.36
CA CYS A 156 -5.86 7.05 14.35
C CYS A 156 -6.16 8.06 13.23
N TYR A 157 -7.41 8.08 12.74
CA TYR A 157 -7.82 8.83 11.55
C TYR A 157 -8.73 10.04 11.83
N GLY A 158 -9.18 10.23 13.09
CA GLY A 158 -10.00 11.36 13.50
C GLY A 158 -11.25 11.54 12.62
N ASP A 159 -11.51 12.78 12.21
CA ASP A 159 -12.63 13.16 11.34
C ASP A 159 -12.59 12.50 9.95
N LEU A 160 -11.45 11.94 9.54
CA LEU A 160 -11.31 11.21 8.27
C LEU A 160 -11.61 9.72 8.39
N THR A 161 -12.06 9.25 9.55
CA THR A 161 -12.44 7.83 9.74
C THR A 161 -13.47 7.36 8.71
N SER A 162 -14.42 8.21 8.31
CA SER A 162 -15.41 7.88 7.28
C SER A 162 -14.85 7.79 5.86
N TYR A 163 -13.61 8.24 5.63
CA TYR A 163 -12.90 8.12 4.36
C TYR A 163 -12.09 6.82 4.26
N ILE A 164 -11.82 6.17 5.40
CA ILE A 164 -11.07 4.91 5.44
C ILE A 164 -11.84 3.84 4.67
N SER A 165 -11.23 3.39 3.58
CA SER A 165 -11.92 2.66 2.53
C SER A 165 -11.95 1.15 2.79
N PHE A 166 -11.01 0.65 3.60
CA PHE A 166 -10.86 -0.75 3.94
C PHE A 166 -10.07 -0.91 5.24
N VAL A 167 -10.06 -2.14 5.78
CA VAL A 167 -9.16 -2.59 6.84
C VAL A 167 -8.49 -3.87 6.35
N GLU A 168 -7.15 -3.90 6.34
CA GLU A 168 -6.44 -5.14 6.08
C GLU A 168 -6.32 -5.95 7.38
N LEU A 169 -6.84 -7.18 7.39
CA LEU A 169 -6.82 -8.04 8.57
C LEU A 169 -5.39 -8.42 8.99
N GLY A 170 -4.55 -8.75 8.00
CA GLY A 170 -3.22 -9.28 8.21
C GLY A 170 -3.22 -10.77 8.56
N LEU A 171 -2.05 -11.30 8.90
CA LEU A 171 -1.85 -12.74 9.12
C LEU A 171 -2.37 -13.24 10.48
N SER A 172 -2.75 -12.33 11.38
CA SER A 172 -3.09 -12.63 12.77
C SER A 172 -4.59 -12.58 13.07
N ALA A 173 -5.43 -12.35 12.06
CA ALA A 173 -6.87 -12.23 12.22
C ALA A 173 -7.60 -12.78 11.00
N ASP A 174 -8.84 -13.22 11.21
CA ASP A 174 -9.83 -13.45 10.18
C ASP A 174 -11.00 -12.46 10.33
N THR A 175 -12.01 -12.60 9.48
CA THR A 175 -13.17 -11.71 9.48
C THR A 175 -13.99 -11.85 10.76
N ASP A 176 -14.15 -13.06 11.30
CA ASP A 176 -14.92 -13.29 12.53
C ASP A 176 -14.25 -12.60 13.73
N TYR A 177 -12.92 -12.70 13.84
CA TYR A 177 -12.16 -11.97 14.85
C TYR A 177 -12.37 -10.45 14.72
N ALA A 178 -12.23 -9.89 13.51
CA ALA A 178 -12.36 -8.46 13.30
C ALA A 178 -13.76 -7.92 13.63
N ASP A 179 -14.82 -8.68 13.32
CA ASP A 179 -16.21 -8.30 13.56
C ASP A 179 -16.64 -8.40 15.03
N THR A 180 -15.80 -8.97 15.91
CA THR A 180 -16.09 -9.10 17.35
C THR A 180 -15.41 -8.05 18.22
N ILE A 181 -14.60 -7.17 17.63
CA ILE A 181 -13.94 -6.07 18.35
C ILE A 181 -14.97 -4.96 18.63
N LYS A 182 -15.06 -4.57 19.90
CA LYS A 182 -16.04 -3.59 20.40
C LYS A 182 -15.43 -2.21 20.53
#